data_AF-A0A3D0HIZ6-F1
#
_entry.id   AF-A0A3D0HIZ6-F1
#
_cell.length_a   1.000
_cell.length_b   1.000
_cell.length_c   1.000
_cell.angle_alpha   90.00
_cell.angle_beta   90.00
_cell.angle_gamma   90.00
#
_symmetry.space_group_name_H-M   'P 1'
#
loop_
_entity.id
_entity.type
_entity.pdbx_description
1 polymer ?
#
loop_
_entity_poly.entity_id
_entity_poly.type
_entity_poly.pdbx_seq_one_letter_code
_entity_poly.pdbx_strand_id
1 'polypeptide(L)'
;MTSTQTPEQLSPVYQLSDQYIEQLAESDPGLATALGIAGHDHEMTDFSPRGHDQRHEITRSTLNKLNSLDTTADRDRLAAGVLR
;
A
#
# COMPACT_ATOMS: atom_id res chain seq x y z
N MET A 1 0.11 12.78 -24.60
CA MET A 1 -0.19 11.35 -24.81
C MET A 1 0.37 10.58 -23.63
N THR A 2 -0.46 10.28 -22.64
CA THR A 2 -0.09 9.48 -21.46
C THR A 2 -0.01 8.03 -21.88
N SER A 3 1.20 7.47 -21.95
CA SER A 3 1.39 6.04 -22.21
C SER A 3 0.93 5.25 -20.99
N THR A 4 -0.19 4.53 -21.14
CA THR A 4 -0.65 3.53 -20.17
C THR A 4 0.37 2.39 -20.16
N GLN A 5 1.22 2.32 -19.13
CA GLN A 5 2.15 1.20 -18.96
C GLN A 5 1.38 -0.03 -18.47
N THR A 6 1.62 -1.18 -19.11
CA THR A 6 1.11 -2.49 -18.71
C THR A 6 1.73 -2.89 -17.35
N PRO A 7 1.04 -3.65 -16.46
CA PRO A 7 1.55 -4.01 -15.13
C PRO A 7 2.97 -4.64 -15.10
N GLU A 8 3.38 -5.34 -16.16
CA GLU A 8 4.75 -5.84 -16.38
C GLU A 8 5.83 -4.73 -16.43
N GLN A 9 5.45 -3.46 -16.58
CA GLN A 9 6.33 -2.30 -16.74
C GLN A 9 6.37 -1.36 -15.52
N LEU A 10 5.64 -1.68 -14.45
CA LEU A 10 5.64 -0.90 -13.21
C LEU A 10 6.92 -1.18 -12.41
N SER A 11 7.54 -0.13 -11.88
CA SER A 11 8.76 -0.28 -11.08
C SER A 11 8.46 -1.04 -9.77
N PRO A 12 9.49 -1.60 -9.11
CA PRO A 12 9.33 -2.24 -7.81
C PRO A 12 8.67 -1.35 -6.75
N VAL A 13 8.78 -0.02 -6.85
CA VAL A 13 8.15 0.92 -5.91
C VAL A 13 6.64 0.96 -6.13
N TYR A 14 6.17 0.99 -7.39
CA TYR A 14 4.74 0.93 -7.69
C TYR A 14 4.13 -0.43 -7.30
N GLN A 15 4.85 -1.52 -7.56
CA GLN A 15 4.42 -2.85 -7.12
C GLN A 15 4.27 -2.94 -5.59
N LEU A 16 5.18 -2.30 -4.84
CA LEU A 16 5.09 -2.21 -3.38
C LEU A 16 3.90 -1.36 -2.93
N SER A 17 3.61 -0.25 -3.64
CA SER A 17 2.41 0.56 -3.37
C SER A 17 1.12 -0.24 -3.55
N ASP A 18 1.01 -1.01 -4.63
CA ASP A 18 -0.17 -1.85 -4.90
C ASP A 18 -0.36 -2.88 -3.78
N GLN A 19 0.71 -3.61 -3.43
CA GLN A 19 0.71 -4.57 -2.34
C GLN A 19 0.34 -3.94 -0.98
N TYR A 20 0.77 -2.70 -0.73
CA TYR A 20 0.44 -2.00 0.51
C TYR A 20 -1.04 -1.65 0.57
N ILE A 21 -1.65 -1.21 -0.54
CA ILE A 21 -3.08 -0.90 -0.58
C ILE A 21 -3.93 -2.16 -0.40
N GLU A 22 -3.54 -3.29 -0.99
CA GLU A 22 -4.21 -4.58 -0.76
C GLU A 22 -4.20 -4.97 0.73
N GLN A 23 -3.02 -4.93 1.37
CA GLN A 23 -2.89 -5.25 2.80
C GLN A 23 -3.61 -4.24 3.70
N LEU A 24 -3.63 -2.96 3.32
CA LEU A 24 -4.37 -1.93 4.05
C LEU A 24 -5.88 -2.18 3.99
N ALA A 25 -6.40 -2.54 2.82
CA ALA A 25 -7.82 -2.85 2.66
C ALA A 25 -8.24 -4.06 3.51
N GLU A 26 -7.42 -5.11 3.54
CA GLU A 26 -7.66 -6.31 4.36
C GLU A 26 -7.57 -6.04 5.87
N SER A 27 -6.62 -5.20 6.31
CA SER A 27 -6.38 -4.93 7.73
C SER A 27 -7.22 -3.78 8.33
N ASP A 28 -7.81 -2.95 7.47
CA ASP A 28 -8.75 -1.89 7.83
C ASP A 28 -9.94 -1.82 6.85
N PRO A 29 -10.90 -2.76 6.96
CA PRO A 29 -12.09 -2.79 6.12
C PRO A 29 -12.91 -1.51 6.16
N GLY A 30 -12.95 -0.83 7.32
CA GLY A 30 -13.63 0.47 7.46
C GLY A 30 -12.99 1.56 6.60
N LEU A 31 -11.64 1.63 6.58
CA LEU A 31 -10.92 2.52 5.67
C LEU A 31 -11.09 2.09 4.20
N ALA A 32 -11.08 0.79 3.91
CA ALA A 32 -11.31 0.27 2.57
C ALA A 32 -12.64 0.78 1.99
N THR A 33 -13.73 0.66 2.76
CA THR A 33 -15.04 1.22 2.40
C THR A 33 -14.99 2.73 2.25
N ALA A 34 -14.34 3.46 3.14
CA ALA A 34 -14.21 4.92 3.04
C ALA A 34 -13.47 5.39 1.77
N LEU A 35 -12.53 4.58 1.27
CA LEU A 35 -11.78 4.82 0.03
C LEU A 35 -12.49 4.29 -1.22
N GLY A 36 -13.63 3.58 -1.07
CA GLY A 36 -14.37 2.99 -2.18
C GLY A 36 -13.77 1.68 -2.72
N ILE A 37 -12.96 0.99 -1.91
CA ILE A 37 -12.44 -0.35 -2.25
C ILE A 37 -13.54 -1.38 -1.97
N ALA A 38 -14.02 -2.03 -3.02
CA ALA A 38 -15.15 -2.96 -2.94
C ALA A 38 -14.79 -4.26 -2.19
N GLY A 39 -15.80 -4.90 -1.60
CA GLY A 39 -15.68 -6.22 -0.97
C GLY A 39 -15.67 -6.21 0.56
N HIS A 40 -15.45 -5.03 1.17
CA HIS A 40 -15.23 -4.88 2.61
C HIS A 40 -16.42 -4.28 3.38
N ASP A 41 -17.49 -3.87 2.68
CA ASP A 41 -18.62 -3.12 3.27
C ASP A 41 -19.42 -3.86 4.35
N HIS A 42 -19.18 -5.16 4.49
CA HIS A 42 -19.84 -6.04 5.45
C HIS A 42 -18.94 -6.40 6.64
N GLU A 43 -17.72 -5.89 6.68
CA GLU A 43 -16.69 -6.21 7.67
C GLU A 43 -16.48 -5.04 8.64
N MET A 44 -15.73 -5.29 9.72
CA MET A 44 -15.39 -4.28 10.72
C MET A 44 -13.90 -4.34 11.04
N THR A 45 -13.27 -3.16 11.09
CA THR A 45 -11.87 -3.03 11.51
C THR A 45 -11.66 -3.55 12.92
N ASP A 46 -10.63 -4.37 13.11
CA ASP A 46 -10.21 -4.81 14.45
C ASP A 46 -9.48 -3.68 15.17
N PHE A 47 -10.17 -3.09 16.15
CA PHE A 47 -9.64 -2.02 17.02
C PHE A 47 -9.01 -2.54 18.32
N SER A 48 -8.81 -3.86 18.46
CA SER A 48 -8.05 -4.43 19.58
C SER A 48 -6.54 -4.16 19.43
N PRO A 49 -5.73 -4.32 20.50
CA PRO A 49 -4.27 -4.18 20.41
C PRO A 49 -3.64 -5.03 19.30
N ARG A 50 -4.12 -6.26 19.11
CA ARG A 50 -3.63 -7.15 18.04
C ARG A 50 -3.88 -6.58 16.65
N GLY A 51 -5.05 -5.97 16.42
CA GLY A 51 -5.35 -5.31 15.15
C GLY A 51 -4.44 -4.12 14.89
N HIS A 52 -4.11 -3.34 15.93
CA HIS A 52 -3.12 -2.28 15.84
C HIS A 52 -1.72 -2.80 15.55
N ASP A 53 -1.28 -3.86 16.22
CA ASP A 53 0.02 -4.49 15.98
C ASP A 53 0.14 -5.00 14.54
N GLN A 54 -0.93 -5.62 14.01
CA GLN A 54 -0.97 -6.07 12.61
C GLN A 54 -0.76 -4.92 11.62
N ARG A 55 -1.51 -3.81 11.77
CA ARG A 55 -1.36 -2.63 10.90
C ARG A 55 0.03 -2.00 11.05
N HIS A 56 0.57 -1.94 12.27
CA HIS A 56 1.93 -1.47 12.52
C HIS A 56 2.98 -2.32 11.79
N GLU A 57 2.87 -3.66 11.84
CA GLU A 57 3.80 -4.54 11.15
C GLU A 57 3.70 -4.43 9.63
N ILE A 58 2.50 -4.22 9.07
CA ILE A 58 2.33 -3.92 7.64
C ILE A 58 3.12 -2.66 7.29
N THR A 59 2.88 -1.53 7.96
CA THR A 59 3.60 -0.28 7.70
C THR A 59 5.12 -0.44 7.87
N ARG A 60 5.57 -1.08 8.96
CA ARG A 60 6.98 -1.33 9.23
C ARG A 60 7.64 -2.16 8.13
N SER A 61 6.99 -3.24 7.69
CA SER A 61 7.50 -4.12 6.65
C SER A 61 7.57 -3.42 5.28
N THR A 62 6.55 -2.62 4.94
CA THR A 62 6.52 -1.80 3.72
C THR A 62 7.66 -0.80 3.71
N LEU A 63 7.89 -0.06 4.80
CA LEU A 63 9.00 0.89 4.89
C LEU A 63 10.37 0.22 4.80
N ASN A 64 10.55 -0.93 5.46
CA ASN A 64 11.78 -1.72 5.35
C ASN A 64 12.04 -2.17 3.92
N LYS A 65 11.00 -2.64 3.22
CA LYS A 65 11.10 -3.03 1.81
C LYS A 65 11.43 -1.82 0.94
N LEU A 66 10.71 -0.71 1.10
CA LEU A 66 10.92 0.53 0.35
C LEU A 66 12.35 1.04 0.45
N ASN A 67 12.93 1.01 1.66
CA ASN A 67 14.31 1.45 1.90
C ASN A 67 15.36 0.55 1.21
N SER A 68 14.99 -0.62 0.70
CA SER A 68 15.87 -1.50 -0.08
C SER A 68 15.74 -1.33 -1.60
N LEU A 69 14.76 -0.56 -2.07
CA LEU A 69 14.49 -0.39 -3.50
C LEU A 69 15.31 0.78 -4.09
N ASP A 70 15.64 0.66 -5.37
CA ASP A 70 16.17 1.78 -6.15
C ASP A 70 15.06 2.79 -6.43
N THR A 71 15.25 4.04 -5.98
CA THR A 71 14.32 5.15 -6.17
C THR A 71 14.99 6.31 -6.92
N THR A 72 16.01 6.05 -7.74
CA THR A 72 16.76 7.09 -8.48
C THR A 72 15.91 7.77 -9.54
N ALA A 73 15.00 7.05 -10.19
CA ALA A 73 14.07 7.63 -11.16
C ALA A 73 13.08 8.58 -10.48
N ASP A 74 12.79 9.72 -11.12
CA ASP A 74 11.96 10.79 -10.53
C ASP A 74 10.58 10.32 -10.06
N ARG A 75 9.92 9.46 -10.86
CA ARG A 75 8.61 8.88 -10.52
C ARG A 75 8.68 7.98 -9.29
N ASP A 76 9.75 7.20 -9.16
CA ASP A 76 9.94 6.24 -8.07
C ASP A 76 10.33 6.98 -6.79
N ARG A 77 11.14 8.05 -6.90
CA ARG A 77 11.42 8.96 -5.80
C ARG A 77 10.14 9.62 -5.26
N LEU A 78 9.25 10.07 -6.15
CA LEU A 78 7.97 10.66 -5.75
C LEU A 78 7.07 9.62 -5.07
N ALA A 79 6.89 8.44 -5.67
CA ALA A 79 6.09 7.36 -5.09
C ALA A 79 6.64 6.91 -3.73
N ALA A 80 7.95 6.76 -3.60
CA ALA A 80 8.62 6.47 -2.33
C ALA A 80 8.47 7.59 -1.29
N GLY A 81 8.30 8.83 -1.72
CA GLY A 81 7.99 9.96 -0.85
C GLY A 81 6.55 9.94 -0.32
N VAL A 82 5.60 9.39 -1.08
CA VAL A 82 4.20 9.22 -0.64
C VAL A 82 4.04 8.06 0.34
N LEU A 83 4.82 6.98 0.17
CA LEU A 83 4.82 5.83 1.07
C LEU A 83 5.51 6.07 2.42
N ARG A 84 6.25 7.17 2.59
CA ARG A 84 7.08 7.46 3.77
C ARG A 84 6.51 8.61 4.60
#